data_AF-A0A378FX11-F1
#
_entry.id   AF-A0A378FX11-F1
#
_cell.length_a   1.000
_cell.length_b   1.000
_cell.length_c   1.000
_cell.angle_alpha   90.00
_cell.angle_beta   90.00
_cell.angle_gamma   90.00
#
_symmetry.space_group_name_H-M   'P 1'
#
loop_
_entity.id
_entity.type
_entity.pdbx_description
1 polymer ?
#
loop_
_entity_poly.entity_id
_entity_poly.type
_entity_poly.pdbx_seq_one_letter_code
_entity_poly.pdbx_strand_id
1 'polypeptide(L)'
;MSSPLKLVFKKEHSDEISNHSVNPVFSEVVSAFMSRRRFLQMGMVAGAAVSFPYLVKPENAFAAKANPSALSKAVSLGFTTIPVSTADTVTVPEGYIARPFYRWGDAVGIKGNLPEFKFDASNTTDEQAAQAGMHHDGMAWFSLPQGKENPAHGLLALNHEYIDNGMLFKDGTANWDLDKARKGQNAMVYQLSR
;
A
#
# COMPACT_ATOMS: atom_id res chain seq x y z
N MET A 1 -35.98 7.14 37.11
CA MET A 1 -35.18 8.27 36.57
C MET A 1 -33.80 7.73 36.26
N SER A 2 -33.51 7.40 34.99
CA SER A 2 -32.23 6.79 34.60
C SER A 2 -31.15 7.86 34.51
N SER A 3 -30.00 7.60 35.14
CA SER A 3 -28.78 8.40 34.94
C SER A 3 -28.36 8.34 33.47
N PRO A 4 -28.03 9.46 32.81
CA PRO A 4 -27.57 9.42 31.43
C PRO A 4 -26.21 8.72 31.35
N LEU A 5 -26.08 7.75 30.44
CA LEU A 5 -24.80 7.14 30.11
C LEU A 5 -23.84 8.23 29.62
N LYS A 6 -22.65 8.29 30.24
CA LYS A 6 -21.56 9.19 29.85
C LYS A 6 -21.25 8.92 28.37
N LEU A 7 -21.42 9.92 27.51
CA LEU A 7 -21.04 9.86 26.10
C LEU A 7 -19.54 9.51 26.01
N VAL A 8 -19.23 8.26 25.65
CA VAL A 8 -17.87 7.82 25.25
C VAL A 8 -17.67 8.20 23.78
N PHE A 9 -17.83 9.47 23.47
CA PHE A 9 -17.32 10.03 22.22
C PHE A 9 -15.99 10.68 22.57
N LYS A 10 -14.89 10.12 22.03
CA LYS A 10 -13.58 10.75 22.07
C LYS A 10 -13.68 12.06 21.29
N LYS A 11 -13.98 13.13 22.02
CA LYS A 11 -14.14 14.48 21.47
C LYS A 11 -12.85 15.27 21.70
N GLU A 12 -11.75 14.71 21.23
CA GLU A 12 -10.48 15.42 21.13
C GLU A 12 -9.88 15.06 19.77
N HIS A 13 -9.99 16.00 18.84
CA HIS A 13 -8.88 16.22 17.92
C HIS A 13 -7.78 16.79 18.80
N SER A 14 -7.00 15.92 19.43
CA SER A 14 -5.75 16.37 20.01
C SER A 14 -4.81 16.55 18.84
N ASP A 15 -4.54 17.80 18.47
CA ASP A 15 -3.33 18.17 17.73
C ASP A 15 -2.09 17.98 18.64
N GLU A 16 -2.14 17.02 19.56
CA GLU A 16 -1.00 16.65 20.38
C GLU A 16 -0.06 15.85 19.50
N ILE A 17 1.16 16.37 19.41
CA ILE A 17 2.28 15.66 18.82
C ILE A 17 2.51 14.40 19.65
N SER A 18 1.99 13.27 19.16
CA SER A 18 2.13 11.94 19.77
C SER A 18 3.55 11.38 19.65
N ASN A 19 4.39 12.04 18.86
CA ASN A 19 5.80 11.69 18.70
C ASN A 19 6.69 12.60 19.57
N HIS A 20 7.04 12.13 20.77
CA HIS A 20 7.99 12.82 21.67
C HIS A 20 9.47 12.55 21.32
N SER A 21 9.76 11.84 20.22
CA SER A 21 11.15 11.64 19.82
C SER A 21 11.80 12.96 19.44
N VAL A 22 13.10 13.09 19.72
CA VAL A 22 13.94 14.21 19.28
C VAL A 22 14.33 14.12 17.80
N ASN A 23 13.68 13.23 17.05
CA ASN A 23 13.92 13.09 15.62
C ASN A 23 13.38 14.32 14.88
N PRO A 24 14.06 14.76 13.80
CA PRO A 24 13.59 15.89 13.01
C PRO A 24 12.20 15.60 12.47
N VAL A 25 11.30 16.59 12.58
CA VAL A 25 9.97 16.47 11.99
C VAL A 25 10.08 16.42 10.47
N PHE A 26 9.11 15.78 9.82
CA PHE A 26 9.15 15.58 8.37
C PHE A 26 9.34 16.89 7.57
N SER A 27 8.76 18.00 8.06
CA SER A 27 8.94 19.33 7.46
C SER A 27 10.39 19.84 7.49
N GLU A 28 11.16 19.51 8.52
CA GLU A 28 12.59 19.83 8.63
C GLU A 28 13.42 18.98 7.67
N VAL A 29 13.07 17.70 7.51
CA VAL A 29 13.71 16.82 6.52
C VAL A 29 13.46 17.38 5.11
N VAL A 30 12.22 17.71 4.77
CA VAL A 30 11.84 18.29 3.47
C VAL A 30 12.57 19.61 3.21
N SER A 31 12.61 20.52 4.19
CA SER A 31 13.26 21.82 4.03
C SER A 31 14.78 21.69 3.84
N ALA A 32 15.43 20.75 4.54
CA ALA A 32 16.85 20.46 4.37
C ALA A 32 17.16 19.92 2.97
N PHE A 33 16.35 19.00 2.45
CA PHE A 33 16.49 18.47 1.09
C PHE A 33 16.26 19.55 0.01
N MET A 34 15.22 20.39 0.16
CA MET A 34 14.95 21.48 -0.79
C MET A 34 16.04 22.56 -0.78
N SER A 35 16.61 22.87 0.39
CA SER A 35 17.69 23.87 0.53
C SER A 35 18.97 23.40 -0.16
N ARG A 36 19.35 22.12 -0.02
CA ARG A 36 20.51 21.54 -0.74
C ARG A 36 20.31 21.58 -2.25
N ARG A 37 19.10 21.27 -2.73
CA ARG A 37 18.77 21.35 -4.17
C ARG A 37 18.91 22.77 -4.69
N ARG A 38 18.39 23.77 -3.97
CA ARG A 38 18.55 25.18 -4.34
C ARG A 38 20.02 25.60 -4.34
N PHE A 39 20.80 25.21 -3.34
CA PHE A 39 22.23 25.52 -3.29
C PHE A 39 23.01 24.93 -4.48
N LEU A 40 22.77 23.66 -4.84
CA LEU A 40 23.39 23.02 -5.99
C LEU A 40 22.96 23.67 -7.32
N GLN A 41 21.69 24.03 -7.46
CA GLN A 41 21.19 24.75 -8.63
C GLN A 41 21.85 26.13 -8.77
N MET A 42 22.00 26.86 -7.67
CA MET A 42 22.65 28.17 -7.66
C MET A 42 24.16 28.07 -7.94
N GLY A 43 24.85 27.03 -7.43
CA GLY A 43 26.26 26.77 -7.74
C GLY A 43 26.50 26.48 -9.23
N MET A 44 25.56 25.79 -9.89
CA MET A 44 25.61 25.53 -11.33
C MET A 44 25.46 26.81 -12.17
N VAL A 45 24.60 27.75 -11.74
CA VAL A 45 24.44 29.07 -12.38
C VAL A 45 25.69 29.93 -12.20
N ALA A 46 26.28 29.92 -11.00
CA ALA A 46 27.51 30.67 -10.73
C ALA A 46 28.71 30.17 -11.55
N GLY A 47 28.87 28.84 -11.70
CA GLY A 47 29.94 28.25 -12.51
C GLY A 47 29.83 28.54 -14.02
N ALA A 48 28.59 28.68 -14.54
CA ALA A 48 28.35 29.06 -15.93
C ALA A 48 28.63 30.56 -16.19
N ALA A 49 28.43 31.43 -15.20
CA ALA A 49 28.65 32.87 -15.35
C ALA A 49 30.13 33.27 -15.48
N VAL A 50 31.05 32.55 -14.82
CA VAL A 50 32.49 32.88 -14.86
C VAL A 50 33.18 32.45 -16.18
N SER A 51 32.56 31.56 -16.94
CA SER A 51 33.07 31.08 -18.23
C SER A 51 32.37 31.72 -19.44
N PHE A 52 31.29 32.47 -19.22
CA PHE A 52 30.45 33.04 -20.28
C PHE A 52 31.09 34.14 -21.13
N PRO A 53 31.93 35.08 -20.63
CA PRO A 53 32.44 36.15 -21.48
C PRO A 53 33.52 35.70 -22.49
N TYR A 54 34.02 34.45 -22.41
CA TYR A 54 35.03 33.92 -23.33
C TYR A 54 34.50 32.97 -24.42
N LEU A 55 33.20 32.67 -24.45
CA LEU A 55 32.63 31.64 -25.34
C LEU A 55 31.47 32.11 -26.24
N VAL A 56 31.04 33.38 -26.18
CA VAL A 56 29.96 33.89 -27.04
C VAL A 56 30.54 34.44 -28.34
N LYS A 57 30.85 33.54 -29.29
CA LYS A 57 30.76 33.86 -30.72
C LYS A 57 29.40 33.37 -31.24
N PRO A 58 28.61 34.20 -31.96
CA PRO A 58 27.20 33.95 -32.20
C PRO A 58 26.91 32.96 -33.37
N GLU A 59 27.84 32.09 -33.73
CA GLU A 59 27.73 31.30 -34.97
C GLU A 59 27.63 29.78 -34.78
N ASN A 60 27.53 29.25 -33.56
CA ASN A 60 27.32 27.81 -33.32
C ASN A 60 26.40 27.50 -32.15
N ALA A 61 25.20 28.09 -32.11
CA ALA A 61 24.14 27.64 -31.20
C ALA A 61 23.54 26.30 -31.69
N PHE A 62 24.33 25.23 -31.63
CA PHE A 62 23.77 23.89 -31.60
C PHE A 62 23.07 23.73 -30.25
N ALA A 63 21.76 23.53 -30.27
CA ALA A 63 21.05 22.98 -29.12
C ALA A 63 21.73 21.65 -28.77
N ALA A 64 22.63 21.67 -27.80
CA ALA A 64 23.25 20.47 -27.28
C ALA A 64 22.10 19.58 -26.79
N LYS A 65 21.84 18.48 -27.50
CA LYS A 65 21.06 17.38 -26.94
C LYS A 65 21.73 17.05 -25.62
N ALA A 66 21.05 17.33 -24.51
CA ALA A 66 21.53 16.97 -23.19
C ALA A 66 21.72 15.45 -23.20
N ASN A 67 22.98 15.00 -23.29
CA ASN A 67 23.28 13.60 -23.14
C ASN A 67 22.89 13.21 -21.72
N PRO A 68 22.04 12.19 -21.53
CA PRO A 68 21.63 11.76 -20.20
C PRO A 68 22.88 11.44 -19.37
N SER A 69 23.04 12.13 -18.24
CA SER A 69 24.16 11.88 -17.32
C SER A 69 24.08 10.46 -16.79
N ALA A 70 25.21 9.87 -16.39
CA ALA A 70 25.23 8.55 -15.77
C ALA A 70 24.29 8.44 -14.55
N LEU A 71 24.00 9.57 -13.89
CA LEU A 71 23.02 9.68 -12.80
C LEU A 71 21.56 9.50 -13.27
N SER A 72 21.21 9.98 -14.47
CA SER A 72 19.88 9.75 -15.06
C SER A 72 19.67 8.29 -15.47
N LYS A 73 20.74 7.57 -15.80
CA LYS A 73 20.73 6.14 -16.08
C LYS A 73 20.47 5.29 -14.83
N ALA A 74 20.76 5.83 -13.63
CA ALA A 74 20.53 5.16 -12.36
C ALA A 74 19.06 5.24 -11.86
N VAL A 75 18.20 6.00 -12.54
CA VAL A 75 16.78 6.17 -12.18
C VAL A 75 15.88 6.00 -13.42
N SER A 76 16.25 5.10 -14.32
CA SER A 76 15.36 4.68 -15.40
C SER A 76 14.51 3.53 -14.88
N LEU A 77 13.26 3.81 -14.48
CA LEU A 77 12.27 2.76 -14.27
C LEU A 77 12.14 1.96 -15.58
N GLY A 78 12.27 0.63 -15.51
CA GLY A 78 12.32 -0.25 -16.70
C GLY A 78 10.98 -0.43 -17.43
N PHE A 79 10.02 0.47 -17.22
CA PHE A 79 8.68 0.41 -17.81
C PHE A 79 8.20 1.79 -18.23
N THR A 80 7.33 1.83 -19.24
CA THR A 80 6.65 3.06 -19.67
C THR A 80 5.53 3.39 -18.68
N THR A 81 5.50 4.63 -18.18
CA THR A 81 4.44 5.09 -17.28
C THR A 81 3.07 5.07 -17.97
N ILE A 82 2.03 4.68 -17.23
CA ILE A 82 0.64 4.67 -17.71
C ILE A 82 -0.15 5.87 -17.13
N PRO A 83 -1.20 6.36 -17.81
CA PRO A 83 -2.05 7.44 -17.29
C PRO A 83 -2.89 6.99 -16.10
N VAL A 84 -3.32 7.95 -15.28
CA VAL A 84 -4.32 7.72 -14.23
C VAL A 84 -5.68 7.36 -14.84
N SER A 85 -6.47 6.55 -14.13
CA SER A 85 -7.77 6.08 -14.58
C SER A 85 -8.77 5.98 -13.42
N THR A 86 -10.05 6.11 -13.73
CA THR A 86 -11.18 5.84 -12.82
C THR A 86 -11.95 4.59 -13.20
N ALA A 87 -11.48 3.84 -14.19
CA ALA A 87 -12.09 2.58 -14.60
C ALA A 87 -11.90 1.52 -13.49
N ASP A 88 -12.92 0.70 -13.27
CA ASP A 88 -12.89 -0.43 -12.33
C ASP A 88 -12.12 -1.63 -12.94
N THR A 89 -10.84 -1.42 -13.21
CA THR A 89 -9.93 -2.42 -13.76
C THR A 89 -8.48 -2.12 -13.40
N VAL A 90 -7.67 -3.17 -13.28
CA VAL A 90 -6.23 -3.04 -13.05
C VAL A 90 -5.52 -2.91 -14.40
N THR A 91 -5.02 -1.71 -14.71
CA THR A 91 -4.15 -1.48 -15.89
C THR A 91 -2.69 -1.55 -15.46
N VAL A 92 -1.87 -2.28 -16.22
CA VAL A 92 -0.42 -2.39 -16.00
C VAL A 92 0.36 -1.95 -17.26
N PRO A 93 1.64 -1.58 -17.15
CA PRO A 93 2.48 -1.27 -18.30
C PRO A 93 2.58 -2.43 -19.31
N GLU A 94 2.94 -2.10 -20.55
CA GLU A 94 3.20 -3.11 -21.58
C GLU A 94 4.25 -4.14 -21.12
N GLY A 95 4.01 -5.42 -21.39
CA GLY A 95 4.87 -6.53 -20.97
C GLY A 95 4.58 -7.06 -19.55
N TYR A 96 3.69 -6.43 -18.78
CA TYR A 96 3.28 -6.89 -17.45
C TYR A 96 1.91 -7.56 -17.47
N ILE A 97 1.65 -8.42 -16.47
CA ILE A 97 0.35 -9.03 -16.22
C ILE A 97 -0.02 -8.88 -14.74
N ALA A 98 -1.31 -8.63 -14.47
CA ALA A 98 -1.89 -8.71 -13.13
C ALA A 98 -2.91 -9.85 -13.09
N ARG A 99 -2.86 -10.68 -12.05
CA ARG A 99 -3.80 -11.81 -11.86
C ARG A 99 -4.22 -11.87 -10.40
N PRO A 100 -5.53 -12.02 -10.11
CA PRO A 100 -5.98 -12.34 -8.76
C PRO A 100 -5.29 -13.62 -8.27
N PHE A 101 -4.71 -13.56 -7.07
CA PHE A 101 -3.98 -14.68 -6.48
C PHE A 101 -4.77 -15.31 -5.31
N TYR A 102 -5.23 -14.46 -4.38
CA TYR A 102 -5.93 -14.88 -3.18
C TYR A 102 -7.00 -13.84 -2.85
N ARG A 103 -8.27 -14.25 -2.86
CA ARG A 103 -9.45 -13.39 -2.73
C ARG A 103 -10.14 -13.66 -1.40
N TRP A 104 -10.88 -12.69 -0.89
CA TRP A 104 -11.83 -12.92 0.19
C TRP A 104 -12.71 -14.14 -0.13
N GLY A 105 -12.84 -15.06 0.82
CA GLY A 105 -13.64 -16.27 0.66
C GLY A 105 -12.91 -17.49 0.09
N ASP A 106 -11.70 -17.33 -0.47
CA ASP A 106 -10.92 -18.48 -0.93
C ASP A 106 -10.58 -19.38 0.27
N ALA A 107 -10.72 -20.70 0.12
CA ALA A 107 -10.43 -21.63 1.20
C ALA A 107 -8.93 -21.70 1.50
N VAL A 108 -8.56 -21.80 2.78
CA VAL A 108 -7.16 -21.60 3.21
C VAL A 108 -6.30 -22.85 3.24
N GLY A 109 -6.79 -23.93 2.61
CA GLY A 109 -6.05 -25.18 2.48
C GLY A 109 -6.07 -26.09 3.71
N ILE A 110 -7.00 -25.89 4.66
CA ILE A 110 -7.18 -26.85 5.78
C ILE A 110 -7.68 -28.18 5.20
N LYS A 111 -6.90 -29.24 5.36
CA LYS A 111 -7.22 -30.57 4.82
C LYS A 111 -8.59 -31.04 5.33
N GLY A 112 -9.51 -31.29 4.41
CA GLY A 112 -10.87 -31.74 4.72
C GLY A 112 -11.85 -30.61 5.10
N ASN A 113 -11.41 -29.36 5.13
CA ASN A 113 -12.25 -28.18 5.38
C ASN A 113 -11.92 -27.09 4.35
N LEU A 114 -12.49 -27.26 3.15
CA LEU A 114 -12.27 -26.38 2.00
C LEU A 114 -13.61 -25.77 1.55
N PRO A 115 -14.22 -24.88 2.36
CA PRO A 115 -15.54 -24.34 2.05
C PRO A 115 -15.50 -23.44 0.81
N GLU A 116 -16.42 -23.68 -0.12
CA GLU A 116 -16.61 -22.78 -1.26
C GLU A 116 -17.21 -21.45 -0.82
N PHE A 117 -16.77 -20.37 -1.47
CA PHE A 117 -17.34 -19.04 -1.25
C PHE A 117 -18.75 -18.96 -1.84
N LYS A 118 -19.69 -18.44 -1.04
CA LYS A 118 -21.10 -18.30 -1.40
C LYS A 118 -21.41 -16.80 -1.55
N PHE A 119 -21.68 -16.38 -2.78
CA PHE A 119 -21.92 -14.97 -3.15
C PHE A 119 -23.20 -14.37 -2.54
N ASP A 120 -24.07 -15.19 -1.95
CA ASP A 120 -25.29 -14.77 -1.24
C ASP A 120 -25.04 -14.52 0.26
N ALA A 121 -23.78 -14.44 0.68
CA ALA A 121 -23.35 -14.29 2.08
C ALA A 121 -23.79 -15.44 3.01
N SER A 122 -24.19 -16.59 2.45
CA SER A 122 -24.69 -17.73 3.22
C SER A 122 -23.63 -18.58 3.89
N ASN A 123 -22.34 -18.27 3.70
CA ASN A 123 -21.29 -18.97 4.43
C ASN A 123 -21.52 -18.87 5.94
N THR A 124 -21.33 -19.97 6.66
CA THR A 124 -21.47 -19.99 8.12
C THR A 124 -20.27 -19.30 8.78
N THR A 125 -20.40 -19.01 10.08
CA THR A 125 -19.31 -18.54 10.93
C THR A 125 -18.09 -19.48 10.88
N ASP A 126 -18.33 -20.80 10.91
CA ASP A 126 -17.28 -21.82 10.87
C ASP A 126 -16.64 -21.94 9.48
N GLU A 127 -17.43 -21.80 8.41
CA GLU A 127 -16.89 -21.76 7.05
C GLU A 127 -15.99 -20.53 6.87
N GLN A 128 -16.39 -19.35 7.34
CA GLN A 128 -15.58 -18.14 7.27
C GLN A 128 -14.25 -18.26 8.02
N ALA A 129 -14.17 -19.05 9.09
CA ALA A 129 -12.92 -19.32 9.82
C ALA A 129 -11.88 -20.10 8.99
N ALA A 130 -12.34 -20.83 7.96
CA ALA A 130 -11.50 -21.59 7.04
C ALA A 130 -11.38 -20.93 5.65
N GLN A 131 -11.81 -19.69 5.53
CA GLN A 131 -11.70 -18.86 4.33
C GLN A 131 -10.81 -17.66 4.58
N ALA A 132 -10.24 -17.11 3.51
CA ALA A 132 -9.62 -15.81 3.52
C ALA A 132 -10.58 -14.76 4.10
N GLY A 133 -10.09 -13.92 5.00
CA GLY A 133 -10.84 -12.78 5.53
C GLY A 133 -11.05 -11.65 4.51
N MET A 134 -11.65 -10.55 4.95
CA MET A 134 -11.95 -9.39 4.09
C MET A 134 -10.84 -8.33 4.16
N HIS A 135 -10.83 -7.41 3.19
CA HIS A 135 -9.95 -6.24 3.15
C HIS A 135 -8.48 -6.57 3.47
N HIS A 136 -7.89 -7.36 2.56
CA HIS A 136 -6.47 -7.68 2.59
C HIS A 136 -5.62 -6.41 2.69
N ASP A 137 -4.70 -6.35 3.65
CA ASP A 137 -3.78 -5.23 3.81
C ASP A 137 -2.33 -5.75 3.93
N GLY A 138 -1.55 -5.29 4.91
CA GLY A 138 -0.14 -5.61 5.07
C GLY A 138 0.17 -7.10 4.91
N MET A 139 1.28 -7.39 4.23
CA MET A 139 1.68 -8.76 3.92
C MET A 139 3.18 -8.96 4.00
N ALA A 140 3.59 -10.19 4.28
CA ALA A 140 4.99 -10.60 4.33
C ALA A 140 5.18 -12.02 3.78
N TRP A 141 6.21 -12.20 2.95
CA TRP A 141 6.62 -13.49 2.42
C TRP A 141 7.77 -14.08 3.24
N PHE A 142 7.66 -15.36 3.58
CA PHE A 142 8.67 -16.13 4.29
C PHE A 142 9.06 -17.35 3.47
N SER A 143 10.18 -17.26 2.76
CA SER A 143 10.71 -18.36 1.95
C SER A 143 10.96 -19.63 2.76
N LEU A 144 10.65 -20.79 2.17
CA LEU A 144 10.85 -22.11 2.75
C LEU A 144 11.83 -22.97 1.91
N PRO A 145 12.73 -23.73 2.56
CA PRO A 145 12.97 -23.76 4.00
C PRO A 145 13.58 -22.44 4.51
N GLN A 146 13.35 -22.14 5.79
CA GLN A 146 13.77 -20.89 6.41
C GLN A 146 15.26 -20.61 6.18
N GLY A 147 15.60 -19.36 5.87
CA GLY A 147 16.97 -18.92 5.61
C GLY A 147 17.46 -19.16 4.18
N LYS A 148 16.62 -19.69 3.29
CA LYS A 148 16.87 -19.71 1.85
C LYS A 148 16.04 -18.67 1.13
N GLU A 149 16.63 -18.02 0.13
CA GLU A 149 15.90 -17.19 -0.83
C GLU A 149 15.25 -18.10 -1.87
N ASN A 150 14.03 -18.56 -1.60
CA ASN A 150 13.27 -19.41 -2.52
C ASN A 150 11.93 -18.75 -2.88
N PRO A 151 11.80 -18.15 -4.06
CA PRO A 151 10.56 -17.51 -4.47
C PRO A 151 9.44 -18.51 -4.83
N ALA A 152 9.77 -19.80 -5.04
CA ALA A 152 8.82 -20.80 -5.49
C ALA A 152 8.10 -21.54 -4.34
N HIS A 153 8.56 -21.38 -3.09
CA HIS A 153 7.97 -22.07 -1.94
C HIS A 153 8.21 -21.24 -0.69
N GLY A 154 7.13 -20.89 0.00
CA GLY A 154 7.16 -20.06 1.19
C GLY A 154 5.77 -19.89 1.79
N LEU A 155 5.71 -19.14 2.87
CA LEU A 155 4.46 -18.76 3.54
C LEU A 155 4.18 -17.30 3.22
N LEU A 156 2.94 -17.00 2.87
CA LEU A 156 2.44 -15.63 2.81
C LEU A 156 1.61 -15.38 4.08
N ALA A 157 2.07 -14.45 4.92
CA ALA A 157 1.28 -13.89 6.01
C ALA A 157 0.59 -12.63 5.50
N LEU A 158 -0.73 -12.55 5.69
CA LEU A 158 -1.57 -11.48 5.17
C LEU A 158 -2.52 -11.00 6.28
N ASN A 159 -2.67 -9.68 6.38
CA ASN A 159 -3.62 -9.05 7.28
C ASN A 159 -5.01 -8.97 6.64
N HIS A 160 -6.04 -9.10 7.46
CA HIS A 160 -7.45 -8.87 7.09
C HIS A 160 -7.97 -7.76 8.01
N GLU A 161 -8.05 -6.52 7.53
CA GLU A 161 -8.12 -5.35 8.41
C GLU A 161 -9.52 -5.11 9.01
N TYR A 162 -10.56 -5.19 8.19
CA TYR A 162 -11.94 -4.93 8.58
C TYR A 162 -12.92 -5.75 7.73
N ILE A 163 -14.22 -5.51 7.89
CA ILE A 163 -15.29 -6.16 7.13
C ILE A 163 -16.25 -5.13 6.54
N ASP A 164 -16.79 -5.45 5.36
CA ASP A 164 -17.99 -4.79 4.85
C ASP A 164 -19.23 -5.52 5.37
N ASN A 165 -19.83 -4.98 6.44
CA ASN A 165 -21.02 -5.57 7.08
C ASN A 165 -22.20 -5.77 6.12
N GLY A 166 -22.32 -4.92 5.09
CA GLY A 166 -23.37 -5.05 4.06
C GLY A 166 -23.18 -6.24 3.14
N MET A 167 -21.99 -6.81 3.05
CA MET A 167 -21.65 -7.94 2.16
C MET A 167 -21.42 -9.26 2.92
N LEU A 168 -21.03 -9.21 4.19
CA LEU A 168 -20.68 -10.41 4.96
C LEU A 168 -21.91 -11.21 5.45
N PHE A 169 -23.06 -10.56 5.63
CA PHE A 169 -24.26 -11.16 6.21
C PHE A 169 -25.45 -11.15 5.24
N LYS A 170 -26.26 -12.21 5.23
CA LYS A 170 -27.43 -12.35 4.33
C LYS A 170 -28.41 -11.17 4.39
N ASP A 171 -28.64 -10.65 5.59
CA ASP A 171 -29.53 -9.52 5.86
C ASP A 171 -28.74 -8.24 6.18
N GLY A 172 -27.47 -8.19 5.77
CA GLY A 172 -26.58 -7.05 5.96
C GLY A 172 -26.44 -6.63 7.43
N THR A 173 -26.63 -5.34 7.69
CA THR A 173 -26.42 -4.70 9.00
C THR A 173 -27.60 -4.84 9.97
N ALA A 174 -28.69 -5.50 9.59
CA ALA A 174 -29.84 -5.73 10.47
C ALA A 174 -29.54 -6.81 11.54
N ASN A 175 -30.40 -6.95 12.56
CA ASN A 175 -30.46 -8.11 13.47
C ASN A 175 -29.09 -8.60 14.00
N TRP A 176 -28.37 -7.73 14.70
CA TRP A 176 -27.09 -8.10 15.31
C TRP A 176 -27.24 -9.15 16.40
N ASP A 177 -26.42 -10.17 16.34
CA ASP A 177 -26.33 -11.24 17.33
C ASP A 177 -24.87 -11.69 17.54
N LEU A 178 -24.69 -12.67 18.41
CA LEU A 178 -23.37 -13.23 18.71
C LEU A 178 -22.74 -13.95 17.51
N ASP A 179 -23.55 -14.58 16.65
CA ASP A 179 -23.04 -15.32 15.50
C ASP A 179 -22.44 -14.37 14.47
N LYS A 180 -23.13 -13.27 14.14
CA LYS A 180 -22.60 -12.21 13.28
C LYS A 180 -21.30 -11.62 13.82
N ALA A 181 -21.24 -11.36 15.12
CA ALA A 181 -20.02 -10.85 15.75
C ALA A 181 -18.84 -11.82 15.57
N ARG A 182 -19.07 -13.13 15.76
CA ARG A 182 -18.04 -14.15 15.57
C ARG A 182 -17.63 -14.33 14.11
N LYS A 183 -18.60 -14.34 13.18
CA LYS A 183 -18.29 -14.40 11.74
C LYS A 183 -17.46 -13.19 11.32
N GLY A 184 -17.81 -12.00 11.82
CA GLY A 184 -17.02 -10.79 11.61
C GLY A 184 -15.60 -10.90 12.15
N GLN A 185 -15.44 -11.41 13.38
CA GLN A 185 -14.12 -11.67 13.95
C GLN A 185 -13.30 -12.63 13.08
N ASN A 186 -13.88 -13.75 12.65
CA ASN A 186 -13.20 -14.73 11.79
C ASN A 186 -12.75 -14.12 10.45
N ALA A 187 -13.47 -13.12 9.94
CA ALA A 187 -13.11 -12.41 8.71
C ALA A 187 -12.01 -11.34 8.87
N MET A 188 -11.55 -11.04 10.10
CA MET A 188 -10.50 -10.04 10.40
C MET A 188 -9.22 -10.64 11.00
N VAL A 189 -9.11 -11.97 11.10
CA VAL A 189 -7.99 -12.64 11.78
C VAL A 189 -6.83 -12.91 10.81
N TYR A 190 -5.59 -12.86 11.31
CA TYR A 190 -4.38 -13.24 10.57
C TYR A 190 -4.43 -14.68 10.05
N GLN A 191 -4.09 -14.87 8.78
CA GLN A 191 -4.07 -16.20 8.17
C GLN A 191 -2.72 -16.48 7.48
N LEU A 192 -2.29 -17.73 7.58
CA LEU A 192 -1.07 -18.23 6.93
C LEU A 192 -1.49 -19.11 5.76
N SER A 193 -1.24 -18.64 4.53
CA SER A 193 -1.40 -19.46 3.32
C SER A 193 -0.10 -20.24 3.07
N ARG A 194 -0.24 -21.52 2.72
CA ARG A 194 0.85 -22.40 2.26
C ARG A 194 0.89 -22.50 0.74
#